data_AF-A0A219TUL4-F1
#
_entry.id   AF-A0A219TUL4-F1
#
_cell.length_a   1.000
_cell.length_b   1.000
_cell.length_c   1.000
_cell.angle_alpha   90.00
_cell.angle_beta   90.00
_cell.angle_gamma   90.00
#
_symmetry.space_group_name_H-M   'P 1'
#
loop_
_entity.id
_entity.type
_entity.pdbx_description
1 polymer ?
#
loop_
_entity_poly.entity_id
_entity_poly.type
_entity_poly.pdbx_seq_one_letter_code
_entity_poly.pdbx_strand_id
1 'polypeptide(L)'
;MISFLSALPHVIVMSAEFITGITVNGFLIIMNCKELIKSRKPTPVQLLFICIGMSRFGLLMVLMIQSFFSVLFPLFYKVNIFGTAMLFFWMFFSSVSLWFATCLSVFYCLKIAGFTQSCFLWLKFRISKLMPWLLLGSLLASMSIAALCVEADYPKKVDDNALKNATLKRTEPKIRQINEMLLVNLALLFPLAIFVMSTFMLFISLYKHTHRMQNGSHGVRNASTKAHINALKTVITFFCFFLSYFAAFMANMTFSIPYGSHCFFVVKDIMAAFPSGHSIIILLSNSKYQQPFRRLLCFKKNQ
;
A
#
# COMPACT_ATOMS: atom_id res chain seq x y z
N MET A 1 -19.12 -23.15 0.97
CA MET A 1 -18.06 -23.20 2.01
C MET A 1 -17.04 -24.21 1.52
N ILE A 2 -15.78 -23.80 1.36
CA ILE A 2 -14.72 -24.67 0.85
C ILE A 2 -14.36 -25.70 1.91
N SER A 3 -14.11 -26.95 1.52
CA SER A 3 -13.64 -27.98 2.47
C SER A 3 -12.27 -27.57 3.03
N PHE A 4 -12.02 -27.84 4.31
CA PHE A 4 -10.75 -27.48 4.98
C PHE A 4 -9.52 -27.95 4.18
N LEU A 5 -9.62 -29.13 3.54
CA LEU A 5 -8.56 -29.71 2.71
C LEU A 5 -8.24 -28.89 1.45
N SER A 6 -9.25 -28.30 0.82
CA SER A 6 -9.10 -27.41 -0.34
C SER A 6 -8.66 -25.97 0.02
N ALA A 7 -8.75 -25.58 1.30
CA ALA A 7 -8.27 -24.28 1.79
C ALA A 7 -6.79 -24.31 2.22
N LEU A 8 -6.28 -25.50 2.55
CA LEU A 8 -4.89 -25.75 2.99
C LEU A 8 -3.80 -25.12 2.09
N PRO A 9 -3.82 -25.27 0.75
CA PRO A 9 -2.81 -24.64 -0.10
C PRO A 9 -2.86 -23.11 -0.04
N HIS A 10 -4.06 -22.50 -0.01
CA HIS A 10 -4.24 -21.05 0.11
C HIS A 10 -3.68 -20.54 1.45
N VAL A 11 -3.93 -21.28 2.53
CA VAL A 11 -3.39 -20.93 3.86
C VAL A 11 -1.87 -20.99 3.89
N ILE A 12 -1.25 -21.97 3.23
CA ILE A 12 0.22 -22.07 3.15
C ILE A 12 0.80 -20.87 2.39
N VAL A 13 0.24 -20.53 1.22
CA VAL A 13 0.69 -19.40 0.40
C VAL A 13 0.54 -18.09 1.18
N MET A 14 -0.64 -17.82 1.74
CA MET A 14 -0.89 -16.64 2.59
C MET A 14 0.09 -16.56 3.76
N SER A 15 0.34 -17.67 4.46
CA SER A 15 1.27 -17.70 5.58
C SER A 15 2.68 -17.30 5.16
N ALA A 16 3.15 -17.84 4.02
CA ALA A 16 4.45 -17.49 3.46
C ALA A 16 4.53 -16.01 3.06
N GLU A 17 3.48 -15.47 2.44
CA GLU A 17 3.39 -14.06 2.08
C GLU A 17 3.41 -13.14 3.30
N PHE A 18 2.60 -13.44 4.33
CA PHE A 18 2.57 -12.65 5.56
C PHE A 18 3.91 -12.68 6.29
N ILE A 19 4.51 -13.87 6.47
CA ILE A 19 5.83 -14.00 7.12
C ILE A 19 6.88 -13.18 6.35
N THR A 20 6.89 -13.31 5.02
CA THR A 20 7.83 -12.57 4.17
C THR A 20 7.59 -11.07 4.28
N GLY A 21 6.34 -10.63 4.14
CA GLY A 21 5.96 -9.22 4.22
C GLY A 21 6.30 -8.59 5.56
N ILE A 22 5.95 -9.24 6.67
CA ILE A 22 6.24 -8.79 8.04
C ILE A 22 7.76 -8.67 8.23
N THR A 23 8.51 -9.70 7.81
CA THR A 23 9.97 -9.73 7.94
C THR A 23 10.62 -8.59 7.14
N VAL A 24 10.24 -8.41 5.88
CA VAL A 24 10.84 -7.41 4.99
C VAL A 24 10.49 -5.98 5.43
N ASN A 25 9.22 -5.73 5.77
CA ASN A 25 8.79 -4.41 6.25
C ASN A 25 9.40 -4.09 7.62
N GLY A 26 9.45 -5.08 8.54
CA GLY A 26 10.13 -4.95 9.83
C GLY A 26 11.61 -4.64 9.66
N PHE A 27 12.30 -5.35 8.77
CA PHE A 27 13.71 -5.08 8.45
C PHE A 27 13.93 -3.67 7.90
N LEU A 28 13.05 -3.22 6.99
CA LEU A 28 13.09 -1.87 6.43
C LEU A 28 12.96 -0.80 7.53
N ILE A 29 12.03 -0.97 8.47
CA ILE A 29 11.86 -0.07 9.62
C ILE A 29 13.13 -0.06 10.47
N ILE A 30 13.61 -1.23 10.90
CA ILE A 30 14.76 -1.36 11.80
C ILE A 30 16.01 -0.70 11.19
N MET A 31 16.29 -0.94 9.91
CA MET A 31 17.46 -0.35 9.24
C MET A 31 17.38 1.17 9.19
N ASN A 32 16.23 1.74 8.78
CA ASN A 32 16.09 3.19 8.71
C ASN A 32 16.06 3.83 10.10
N CYS A 33 15.48 3.18 11.12
CA CYS A 33 15.51 3.66 12.50
C CYS A 33 16.93 3.67 13.10
N LYS A 34 17.74 2.63 12.86
CA LYS A 34 19.14 2.60 13.31
C LYS A 34 19.95 3.75 12.72
N GLU A 35 19.73 4.04 11.44
CA GLU A 35 20.40 5.17 10.79
C GLU A 35 19.91 6.52 11.31
N LEU A 36 18.61 6.65 11.56
CA LEU A 36 18.03 7.85 12.15
C LEU A 36 18.63 8.15 13.53
N ILE A 37 18.78 7.13 14.38
CA ILE A 37 19.43 7.26 15.69
C ILE A 37 20.89 7.71 15.52
N LYS A 38 21.60 7.16 14.53
CA LYS A 38 23.00 7.51 14.25
C LYS A 38 23.14 8.94 13.69
N SER A 39 22.27 9.37 12.78
CA SER A 39 22.36 10.68 12.11
C SER A 39 21.76 11.82 12.93
N ARG A 40 20.97 11.53 13.97
CA ARG A 40 20.21 12.46 14.83
C ARG A 40 19.21 13.38 14.11
N LYS A 41 19.22 13.41 12.78
CA LYS A 41 18.29 14.17 11.95
C LYS A 41 17.66 13.25 10.89
N PRO A 42 16.33 13.18 10.80
CA PRO A 42 15.66 12.35 9.80
C PRO A 42 15.88 12.92 8.40
N THR A 43 16.43 12.11 7.50
CA THR A 43 16.36 12.44 6.08
C THR A 43 14.95 12.14 5.54
N PRO A 44 14.47 12.89 4.53
CA PRO A 44 13.13 12.68 3.97
C PRO A 44 12.89 11.25 3.47
N VAL A 45 13.92 10.62 2.89
CA VAL A 45 13.86 9.24 2.38
C VAL A 45 13.76 8.23 3.52
N GLN A 46 14.55 8.41 4.59
CA GLN A 46 14.48 7.52 5.77
C GLN A 46 13.11 7.60 6.43
N LEU A 47 12.59 8.82 6.65
CA LEU A 47 11.28 9.02 7.22
C LEU A 47 10.20 8.33 6.38
N LEU A 48 10.26 8.52 5.06
CA LEU A 48 9.31 7.93 4.13
C LEU A 48 9.38 6.39 4.10
N PHE A 49 10.57 5.79 4.17
CA PHE A 49 10.70 4.33 4.28
C PHE A 49 10.20 3.78 5.62
N ILE A 50 10.42 4.48 6.73
CA ILE A 50 9.86 4.09 8.04
C ILE A 50 8.33 4.14 7.97
N CYS A 51 7.75 5.24 7.46
CA CYS A 51 6.32 5.41 7.30
C CYS A 51 5.69 4.32 6.42
N ILE A 52 6.29 4.03 5.25
CA ILE A 52 5.87 2.94 4.35
C ILE A 52 5.96 1.57 5.04
N GLY A 53 7.07 1.30 5.72
CA GLY A 53 7.25 0.04 6.43
C GLY A 53 6.20 -0.15 7.53
N MET A 54 5.95 0.89 8.33
CA MET A 54 4.97 0.85 9.42
C MET A 54 3.54 0.67 8.92
N SER A 55 3.15 1.40 7.88
CA SER A 55 1.79 1.29 7.33
C SER A 55 1.52 -0.08 6.72
N ARG A 56 2.51 -0.65 6.03
CA ARG A 56 2.43 -1.98 5.43
C ARG A 56 2.49 -3.10 6.46
N PHE A 57 3.29 -2.93 7.50
CA PHE A 57 3.30 -3.86 8.62
C PHE A 57 1.91 -3.92 9.25
N GLY A 58 1.31 -2.75 9.56
CA GLY A 58 -0.05 -2.68 10.08
C GLY A 58 -1.08 -3.31 9.13
N LEU A 59 -1.02 -3.00 7.83
CA LEU A 59 -1.91 -3.59 6.83
C LEU A 59 -1.80 -5.12 6.78
N LEU A 60 -0.57 -5.66 6.79
CA LEU A 60 -0.34 -7.10 6.78
C LEU A 60 -0.88 -7.77 8.04
N MET A 61 -0.71 -7.15 9.22
CA MET A 61 -1.28 -7.66 10.47
C MET A 61 -2.81 -7.72 10.42
N VAL A 62 -3.46 -6.68 9.87
CA VAL A 62 -4.92 -6.64 9.71
C VAL A 62 -5.40 -7.70 8.71
N LEU A 63 -4.75 -7.82 7.55
CA LEU A 63 -5.09 -8.85 6.55
C LEU A 63 -4.88 -10.27 7.09
N MET A 64 -3.82 -10.46 7.87
CA MET A 64 -3.52 -11.72 8.56
C MET A 64 -4.64 -12.08 9.52
N ILE A 65 -5.03 -11.17 10.42
CA ILE A 65 -6.14 -11.40 11.36
C ILE A 65 -7.43 -11.72 10.60
N GLN A 66 -7.77 -10.95 9.57
CA GLN A 66 -8.97 -11.20 8.75
C GLN A 66 -8.95 -12.59 8.10
N SER A 67 -7.82 -13.00 7.55
CA SER A 67 -7.71 -14.25 6.78
C SER A 67 -7.70 -15.48 7.70
N PHE A 68 -6.91 -15.46 8.79
CA PHE A 68 -6.83 -16.60 9.71
C PHE A 68 -8.11 -16.78 10.52
N PHE A 69 -8.66 -15.70 11.10
CA PHE A 69 -9.88 -15.82 11.90
C PHE A 69 -11.11 -16.18 11.06
N SER A 70 -11.20 -15.71 9.81
CA SER A 70 -12.28 -16.11 8.90
C SER A 70 -12.25 -17.60 8.56
N VAL A 71 -11.09 -18.27 8.64
CA VAL A 71 -10.92 -19.70 8.31
C VAL A 71 -11.04 -20.57 9.56
N LEU A 72 -10.33 -20.21 10.64
CA LEU A 72 -10.25 -21.03 11.85
C LEU A 72 -11.49 -20.87 12.74
N PHE A 73 -12.08 -19.68 12.79
CA PHE A 73 -13.19 -19.36 13.69
C PHE A 73 -14.27 -18.51 12.99
N PRO A 74 -14.95 -19.03 11.96
CA PRO A 74 -15.86 -18.23 11.11
C PRO A 74 -17.03 -17.59 11.88
N LEU A 75 -17.59 -18.30 12.87
CA LEU A 75 -18.68 -17.78 13.72
C LEU A 75 -18.18 -16.66 14.64
N PHE A 76 -17.02 -16.85 15.29
CA PHE A 76 -16.39 -15.84 16.14
C PHE A 76 -15.94 -14.63 15.32
N TYR A 77 -15.41 -14.86 14.11
CA TYR A 77 -15.02 -13.80 13.19
C TYR A 77 -16.23 -12.94 12.84
N LYS A 78 -17.35 -13.54 12.43
CA LYS A 78 -18.55 -12.79 12.04
C LYS A 78 -19.18 -11.99 13.19
N VAL A 79 -19.11 -12.48 14.42
CA VAL A 79 -19.77 -11.86 15.59
C VAL A 79 -18.87 -10.85 16.30
N ASN A 80 -17.57 -11.14 16.45
CA ASN A 80 -16.68 -10.39 17.34
C ASN A 80 -15.55 -9.63 16.64
N ILE A 81 -15.10 -10.08 15.46
CA ILE A 81 -13.94 -9.48 14.78
C ILE A 81 -14.37 -8.68 13.54
N PHE A 82 -15.35 -9.19 12.81
CA PHE A 82 -15.98 -8.50 11.71
C PHE A 82 -16.91 -7.45 12.28
N GLY A 83 -16.41 -6.23 12.34
CA GLY A 83 -17.11 -5.09 12.87
C GLY A 83 -16.42 -3.78 12.52
N THR A 84 -17.02 -2.70 12.99
CA THR A 84 -16.63 -1.32 12.68
C THR A 84 -15.14 -1.03 12.93
N ALA A 85 -14.59 -1.53 14.04
CA ALA A 85 -13.18 -1.32 14.38
C ALA A 85 -12.23 -2.01 13.38
N MET A 86 -12.54 -3.23 12.94
CA MET A 86 -11.70 -3.95 11.99
C MET A 86 -11.75 -3.32 10.60
N LEU A 87 -12.95 -2.89 10.17
CA LEU A 87 -13.13 -2.14 8.93
C LEU A 87 -12.37 -0.81 8.97
N PHE A 88 -12.42 -0.09 10.10
CA PHE A 88 -11.64 1.12 10.32
C PHE A 88 -10.14 0.88 10.15
N PHE A 89 -9.57 -0.08 10.88
CA PHE A 89 -8.13 -0.35 10.81
C PHE A 89 -7.71 -0.81 9.41
N TRP A 90 -8.50 -1.66 8.77
CA TRP A 90 -8.23 -2.10 7.40
C TRP A 90 -8.24 -0.93 6.42
N MET A 91 -9.27 -0.07 6.48
CA MET A 91 -9.40 1.10 5.64
C MET A 91 -8.27 2.10 5.88
N PHE A 92 -7.95 2.36 7.15
CA PHE A 92 -6.88 3.26 7.56
C PHE A 92 -5.53 2.79 7.02
N PHE A 93 -5.10 1.56 7.34
CA PHE A 93 -3.80 1.06 6.89
C PHE A 93 -3.72 0.90 5.37
N SER A 94 -4.83 0.55 4.71
CA SER A 94 -4.91 0.51 3.24
C SER A 94 -4.68 1.89 2.64
N SER A 95 -5.40 2.90 3.12
CA SER A 95 -5.31 4.28 2.65
C SER A 95 -3.93 4.88 2.92
N VAL A 96 -3.40 4.74 4.14
CA VAL A 96 -2.06 5.24 4.51
C VAL A 96 -0.98 4.58 3.64
N SER A 97 -1.09 3.27 3.37
CA SER A 97 -0.14 2.54 2.52
C SER A 97 -0.14 3.07 1.08
N LEU A 98 -1.32 3.35 0.51
CA LEU A 98 -1.47 3.94 -0.81
C LEU A 98 -0.89 5.35 -0.87
N TRP A 99 -1.27 6.21 0.07
CA TRP A 99 -0.77 7.59 0.12
C TRP A 99 0.74 7.66 0.26
N PHE A 100 1.35 6.86 1.14
CA PHE A 100 2.80 6.83 1.29
C PHE A 100 3.51 6.28 0.05
N ALA A 101 2.92 5.30 -0.64
CA ALA A 101 3.42 4.84 -1.94
C ALA A 101 3.33 5.94 -3.02
N THR A 102 2.26 6.74 -3.02
CA THR A 102 2.13 7.93 -3.88
C THR A 102 3.20 8.98 -3.55
N CYS A 103 3.43 9.28 -2.26
CA CYS A 103 4.51 10.19 -1.84
C CYS A 103 5.89 9.70 -2.30
N LEU A 104 6.15 8.38 -2.24
CA LEU A 104 7.39 7.78 -2.75
C LEU A 104 7.56 8.03 -4.26
N SER A 105 6.50 7.77 -5.03
CA SER A 105 6.51 7.95 -6.50
C SER A 105 6.73 9.41 -6.87
N VAL A 106 6.03 10.36 -6.22
CA VAL A 106 6.23 11.80 -6.40
C VAL A 106 7.67 12.20 -6.05
N PHE A 107 8.21 11.73 -4.93
CA PHE A 107 9.58 12.04 -4.51
C PHE A 107 10.62 11.58 -5.54
N TYR A 108 10.52 10.34 -6.00
CA TYR A 108 11.44 9.82 -7.00
C TYR A 108 11.25 10.49 -8.36
N CYS A 109 10.03 10.75 -8.78
CA CYS A 109 9.72 11.51 -9.99
C CYS A 109 10.41 12.87 -9.95
N LEU A 110 10.26 13.64 -8.85
CA LEU A 110 10.89 14.96 -8.71
C LEU A 110 12.42 14.90 -8.69
N LYS A 111 12.99 13.86 -8.07
CA LYS A 111 14.44 13.69 -7.98
C LYS A 111 15.08 13.31 -9.31
N ILE A 112 14.47 12.38 -10.03
CA ILE A 112 15.03 11.75 -11.23
C ILE A 112 14.61 12.48 -12.49
N ALA A 113 13.38 13.00 -12.54
CA ALA A 113 12.88 13.63 -13.74
C ALA A 113 13.52 15.00 -14.00
N GLY A 114 13.88 15.21 -15.26
CA GLY A 114 14.58 16.39 -15.76
C GLY A 114 13.66 17.44 -16.39
N PHE A 115 12.39 17.51 -15.96
CA PHE A 115 11.46 18.51 -16.49
C PHE A 115 11.85 19.92 -16.02
N THR A 116 11.84 20.88 -16.95
CA THR A 116 12.27 22.26 -16.72
C THR A 116 11.12 23.22 -16.38
N GLN A 117 9.89 22.71 -16.28
CA GLN A 117 8.72 23.53 -15.97
C GLN A 117 8.82 24.14 -14.56
N SER A 118 8.48 25.43 -14.42
CA SER A 118 8.71 26.20 -13.19
C SER A 118 8.09 25.58 -11.93
N CYS A 119 6.86 25.05 -12.03
CA CYS A 119 6.19 24.36 -10.94
C CYS A 119 6.96 23.10 -10.49
N PHE A 120 7.46 22.32 -11.45
CA PHE A 120 8.24 21.11 -11.18
C PHE A 120 9.56 21.42 -10.48
N LEU A 121 10.27 22.46 -10.94
CA LEU A 121 11.51 22.92 -10.31
C LEU A 121 11.26 23.43 -8.89
N TRP A 122 10.22 24.24 -8.70
CA TRP A 122 9.83 24.73 -7.38
C TRP A 122 9.56 23.58 -6.40
N LEU A 123 8.77 22.60 -6.83
CA LEU A 123 8.45 21.44 -6.01
C LEU A 123 9.69 20.57 -5.74
N LYS A 124 10.58 20.39 -6.72
CA LYS A 124 11.85 19.66 -6.58
C LYS A 124 12.76 20.24 -5.50
N PHE A 125 12.83 21.57 -5.37
CA PHE A 125 13.61 22.21 -4.30
C PHE A 125 12.96 22.10 -2.92
N ARG A 126 11.62 22.14 -2.86
CA ARG A 126 10.88 22.16 -1.59
C ARG A 126 10.53 20.77 -1.06
N ILE A 127 10.51 19.72 -1.90
CA ILE A 127 10.00 18.40 -1.54
C ILE A 127 10.67 17.80 -0.29
N SER A 128 11.97 18.05 -0.11
CA SER A 128 12.70 17.54 1.07
C SER A 128 12.18 18.14 2.37
N LYS A 129 11.77 19.42 2.37
CA LYS A 129 11.18 20.10 3.53
C LYS A 129 9.68 19.82 3.66
N LEU A 130 8.99 19.61 2.54
CA LEU A 130 7.55 19.31 2.52
C LEU A 130 7.24 17.85 2.84
N MET A 131 8.22 16.94 2.75
CA MET A 131 7.97 15.51 2.93
C MET A 131 7.28 15.15 4.26
N PRO A 132 7.71 15.65 5.43
CA PRO A 132 7.03 15.34 6.69
C PRO A 132 5.58 15.84 6.70
N TRP A 133 5.32 17.01 6.10
CA TRP A 133 3.98 17.57 5.98
C TRP A 133 3.09 16.78 5.02
N LEU A 134 3.64 16.27 3.91
CA LEU A 134 2.92 15.38 2.99
C LEU A 134 2.56 14.05 3.67
N LEU A 135 3.48 13.48 4.45
CA LEU A 135 3.23 12.26 5.22
C LEU A 135 2.18 12.49 6.30
N LEU A 136 2.22 13.64 7.00
CA LEU A 136 1.21 14.00 7.99
C LEU A 136 -0.17 14.24 7.35
N GLY A 137 -0.23 14.97 6.24
CA GLY A 137 -1.47 15.16 5.48
C GLY A 137 -2.05 13.85 4.97
N SER A 138 -1.18 12.92 4.53
CA SER A 138 -1.57 11.57 4.13
C SER A 138 -2.20 10.77 5.28
N LEU A 139 -1.63 10.87 6.49
CA LEU A 139 -2.18 10.22 7.69
C LEU A 139 -3.55 10.79 8.04
N LEU A 140 -3.70 12.11 8.03
CA LEU A 140 -4.97 12.78 8.32
C LEU A 140 -6.04 12.44 7.28
N ALA A 141 -5.71 12.51 5.99
CA ALA A 141 -6.61 12.12 4.92
C ALA A 141 -7.04 10.65 5.06
N SER A 142 -6.12 9.76 5.39
CA SER A 142 -6.42 8.35 5.60
C SER A 142 -7.31 8.12 6.82
N MET A 143 -7.10 8.88 7.90
CA MET A 143 -7.94 8.86 9.09
C MET A 143 -9.37 9.29 8.77
N SER A 144 -9.52 10.39 8.03
CA SER A 144 -10.83 10.88 7.58
C SER A 144 -11.53 9.88 6.68
N ILE A 145 -10.83 9.28 5.71
CA ILE A 145 -11.41 8.26 4.83
C ILE A 145 -11.87 7.04 5.63
N ALA A 146 -11.07 6.58 6.60
CA ALA A 146 -11.43 5.44 7.45
C ALA A 146 -12.66 5.73 8.33
N ALA A 147 -12.73 6.93 8.91
CA ALA A 147 -13.88 7.37 9.70
C ALA A 147 -15.15 7.46 8.85
N LEU A 148 -15.08 8.08 7.66
CA LEU A 148 -16.20 8.15 6.72
C LEU A 148 -16.68 6.77 6.29
N CYS A 149 -15.75 5.84 6.04
CA CYS A 149 -16.09 4.47 5.64
C CYS A 149 -16.85 3.71 6.74
N VAL A 150 -16.49 3.96 8.01
CA VAL A 150 -17.20 3.41 9.17
C VAL A 150 -18.61 3.97 9.31
N GLU A 151 -18.77 5.29 9.15
CA GLU A 151 -20.07 5.94 9.22
C GLU A 151 -21.01 5.47 8.09
N ALA A 152 -20.45 5.24 6.90
CA ALA A 152 -21.19 4.74 5.74
C ALA A 152 -21.71 3.32 5.91
N ASP A 153 -20.91 2.44 6.53
CA ASP A 153 -21.28 1.03 6.69
C ASP A 153 -22.28 0.81 7.83
N TYR A 154 -22.38 1.74 8.78
CA TYR A 154 -23.23 1.60 9.96
C TYR A 154 -24.25 2.75 10.08
N PRO A 155 -25.52 2.56 9.66
CA PRO A 155 -26.55 3.54 9.93
C PRO A 155 -26.72 3.67 11.45
N LYS A 156 -26.61 4.91 11.97
CA LYS A 156 -26.99 5.23 13.36
C LYS A 156 -28.38 4.65 13.61
N LYS A 157 -28.47 3.64 14.48
CA LYS A 157 -29.75 3.21 15.04
C LYS A 157 -30.29 4.40 15.83
N VAL A 158 -31.14 5.18 15.18
CA VAL A 158 -32.00 6.15 15.88
C VAL A 158 -32.87 5.32 16.80
N ASP A 159 -32.87 5.68 18.08
CA ASP A 159 -33.60 5.01 19.15
C ASP A 159 -35.00 4.58 18.72
N ASP A 160 -35.28 3.33 19.05
CA ASP A 160 -36.52 2.63 18.79
C ASP A 160 -37.61 3.18 19.72
N ASN A 161 -38.19 4.33 19.35
CA ASN A 161 -39.40 4.88 19.99
C ASN A 161 -40.31 5.67 19.02
N ALA A 162 -40.08 5.61 17.70
CA ALA A 162 -40.90 6.32 16.71
C ALA A 162 -41.51 5.37 15.66
N LEU A 163 -42.27 4.39 16.17
CA LEU A 163 -43.24 3.61 15.41
C LEU A 163 -44.35 4.54 14.89
N LYS A 164 -44.17 5.20 13.72
CA LYS A 164 -45.33 5.62 12.89
C LYS A 164 -45.13 6.07 11.44
N ASN A 165 -43.92 6.24 10.88
CA ASN A 165 -43.77 6.76 9.49
C ASN A 165 -42.83 5.91 8.60
N ALA A 166 -43.24 4.67 8.31
CA ALA A 166 -42.34 3.61 7.81
C ALA A 166 -42.24 3.45 6.27
N THR A 167 -42.81 4.34 5.44
CA THR A 167 -42.81 4.13 3.97
C THR A 167 -41.77 4.98 3.21
N LEU A 168 -41.33 6.13 3.76
CA LEU A 168 -40.32 6.99 3.10
C LEU A 168 -38.87 6.67 3.53
N LYS A 169 -38.69 6.11 4.74
CA LYS A 169 -37.38 5.90 5.38
C LYS A 169 -36.58 4.69 4.89
N ARG A 170 -37.10 3.81 4.03
CA ARG A 170 -36.36 2.61 3.58
C ARG A 170 -35.48 2.85 2.35
N THR A 171 -35.82 3.85 1.55
CA THR A 171 -35.12 4.21 0.30
C THR A 171 -33.93 5.14 0.57
N GLU A 172 -34.09 6.13 1.47
CA GLU A 172 -33.03 7.07 1.85
C GLU A 172 -31.75 6.45 2.45
N PRO A 173 -31.79 5.49 3.40
CA PRO A 173 -30.57 4.93 3.99
C PRO A 173 -29.78 4.11 2.99
N LYS A 174 -30.44 3.40 2.05
CA LYS A 174 -29.76 2.68 0.97
C LYS A 174 -29.10 3.63 -0.03
N ILE A 175 -29.78 4.71 -0.44
CA ILE A 175 -29.22 5.71 -1.34
C ILE A 175 -28.04 6.44 -0.68
N ARG A 176 -28.16 6.77 0.61
CA ARG A 176 -27.10 7.41 1.39
C ARG A 176 -25.86 6.51 1.54
N GLN A 177 -26.05 5.24 1.88
CA GLN A 177 -24.96 4.27 1.99
C GLN A 177 -24.22 4.05 0.66
N ILE A 178 -24.95 3.99 -0.46
CA ILE A 178 -24.36 3.91 -1.81
C ILE A 178 -23.56 5.18 -2.13
N ASN A 179 -24.07 6.36 -1.79
CA ASN A 179 -23.39 7.64 -2.03
C ASN A 179 -22.13 7.81 -1.17
N GLU A 180 -22.16 7.39 0.09
CA GLU A 180 -21.00 7.50 0.99
C GLU A 180 -19.91 6.47 0.62
N MET A 181 -20.28 5.26 0.19
CA MET A 181 -19.31 4.28 -0.33
C MET A 181 -18.72 4.71 -1.67
N LEU A 182 -19.50 5.35 -2.54
CA LEU A 182 -19.02 6.01 -3.75
C LEU A 182 -18.02 7.11 -3.42
N LEU A 183 -18.28 7.92 -2.38
CA LEU A 183 -17.39 8.99 -1.93
C LEU A 183 -16.04 8.45 -1.42
N VAL A 184 -16.05 7.35 -0.65
CA VAL A 184 -14.83 6.67 -0.18
C VAL A 184 -14.01 6.17 -1.37
N ASN A 185 -14.66 5.53 -2.36
CA ASN A 185 -13.99 5.07 -3.58
C ASN A 185 -13.42 6.25 -4.40
N LEU A 186 -14.16 7.35 -4.50
CA LEU A 186 -13.73 8.56 -5.20
C LEU A 186 -12.53 9.22 -4.50
N ALA A 187 -12.50 9.21 -3.17
CA ALA A 187 -11.38 9.72 -2.39
C ALA A 187 -10.08 8.92 -2.61
N LEU A 188 -10.18 7.62 -2.88
CA LEU A 188 -9.02 6.75 -3.18
C LEU A 188 -8.57 6.84 -4.65
N LEU A 189 -9.41 7.29 -5.57
CA LEU A 189 -9.01 7.57 -6.94
C LEU A 189 -7.99 8.72 -7.03
N PHE A 190 -8.03 9.64 -6.08
CA PHE A 190 -7.10 10.76 -6.04
C PHE A 190 -5.62 10.34 -5.84
N PRO A 191 -5.24 9.56 -4.79
CA PRO A 191 -3.88 9.05 -4.67
C PRO A 191 -3.47 8.13 -5.83
N LEU A 192 -4.41 7.39 -6.43
CA LEU A 192 -4.16 6.60 -7.65
C LEU A 192 -3.79 7.50 -8.83
N ALA A 193 -4.56 8.54 -9.12
CA ALA A 193 -4.30 9.44 -10.24
C ALA A 193 -2.92 10.10 -10.11
N ILE A 194 -2.58 10.60 -8.92
CA ILE A 194 -1.25 11.17 -8.65
C ILE A 194 -0.16 10.13 -8.83
N PHE A 195 -0.38 8.91 -8.34
CA PHE A 195 0.57 7.81 -8.47
C PHE A 195 0.84 7.46 -9.94
N VAL A 196 -0.22 7.30 -10.74
CA VAL A 196 -0.13 6.97 -12.17
C VAL A 196 0.63 8.07 -12.91
N MET A 197 0.24 9.33 -12.71
CA MET A 197 0.90 10.48 -13.36
C MET A 197 2.39 10.55 -12.98
N SER A 198 2.71 10.42 -11.69
CA SER A 198 4.09 10.50 -11.20
C SER A 198 4.96 9.36 -11.74
N THR A 199 4.42 8.15 -11.76
CA THR A 199 5.12 6.95 -12.22
C THR A 199 5.31 6.97 -13.73
N PHE A 200 4.32 7.45 -14.48
CA PHE A 200 4.43 7.64 -15.93
C PHE A 200 5.49 8.69 -16.29
N MET A 201 5.50 9.83 -15.59
CA MET A 201 6.56 10.83 -15.76
C MET A 201 7.95 10.28 -15.44
N LEU A 202 8.06 9.49 -14.37
CA LEU A 202 9.30 8.82 -13.98
C LEU A 202 9.76 7.82 -15.04
N PHE A 203 8.83 7.03 -15.59
CA PHE A 203 9.10 6.08 -16.67
C PHE A 203 9.65 6.79 -17.92
N ILE A 204 8.98 7.84 -18.40
CA ILE A 204 9.42 8.62 -19.56
C ILE A 204 10.83 9.18 -19.33
N SER A 205 11.07 9.74 -18.15
CA SER A 205 12.38 10.34 -17.85
C SER A 205 13.49 9.28 -17.82
N LEU A 206 13.26 8.15 -17.16
CA LEU A 206 14.23 7.06 -17.10
C LEU A 206 14.47 6.44 -18.47
N TYR A 207 13.42 6.24 -19.26
CA TYR A 207 13.53 5.73 -20.63
C TYR A 207 14.36 6.67 -21.50
N LYS A 208 14.03 7.97 -21.51
CA LYS A 208 14.76 8.98 -22.28
C LYS A 208 16.23 9.08 -21.86
N HIS A 209 16.50 9.04 -20.56
CA HIS A 209 17.86 9.06 -20.03
C HIS A 209 18.65 7.82 -20.45
N THR A 210 18.05 6.64 -20.30
CA THR A 210 18.67 5.36 -20.68
C THR A 210 18.97 5.30 -22.18
N HIS A 211 18.03 5.74 -23.03
CA HIS A 211 18.22 5.79 -24.48
C HIS A 211 19.36 6.76 -24.88
N ARG A 212 19.42 7.95 -24.26
CA ARG A 212 20.53 8.90 -24.49
C ARG A 212 21.89 8.32 -24.10
N MET A 213 21.95 7.56 -23.00
CA MET A 213 23.19 6.91 -22.56
C MET A 213 23.61 5.74 -23.47
N GLN A 214 22.67 5.03 -24.07
CA GLN A 214 22.96 3.95 -25.02
C GLN A 214 23.51 4.49 -26.36
N ASN A 215 23.05 5.68 -26.78
CA ASN A 215 23.42 6.29 -28.06
C ASN A 215 24.64 7.24 -27.99
N GLY A 216 25.21 7.46 -26.80
CA GLY A 216 26.42 8.30 -26.61
C GLY A 216 27.74 7.52 -26.81
N SER A 217 28.83 8.23 -27.16
CA SER A 217 30.15 7.64 -27.40
C SER A 217 30.89 7.24 -26.10
N HIS A 218 31.43 6.02 -26.14
CA HIS A 218 32.40 5.31 -25.29
C HIS A 218 32.85 5.89 -23.92
N GLY A 219 32.74 5.05 -22.87
CA GLY A 219 33.60 5.16 -21.68
C GLY A 219 33.07 4.47 -20.41
N VAL A 220 31.83 4.74 -20.01
CA VAL A 220 31.29 4.35 -18.67
C VAL A 220 30.05 3.43 -18.77
N ARG A 221 29.84 2.82 -19.95
CA ARG A 221 28.52 2.47 -20.50
C ARG A 221 27.80 1.26 -19.88
N ASN A 222 28.50 0.31 -19.26
CA ASN A 222 27.87 -0.99 -18.95
C ASN A 222 27.24 -1.05 -17.54
N ALA A 223 27.93 -0.53 -16.51
CA ALA A 223 27.44 -0.60 -15.13
C ALA A 223 26.30 0.40 -14.86
N SER A 224 26.44 1.64 -15.33
CA SER A 224 25.43 2.69 -15.13
C SER A 224 24.15 2.43 -15.93
N THR A 225 24.26 2.06 -17.21
CA THR A 225 23.09 1.69 -18.03
C THR A 225 22.34 0.49 -17.45
N LYS A 226 23.04 -0.52 -16.92
CA LYS A 226 22.40 -1.67 -16.25
C LYS A 226 21.66 -1.25 -14.97
N ALA A 227 22.20 -0.31 -14.21
CA ALA A 227 21.52 0.25 -13.04
C ALA A 227 20.25 1.02 -13.43
N HIS A 228 20.28 1.83 -14.50
CA HIS A 228 19.10 2.54 -15.00
C HIS A 228 18.02 1.60 -15.56
N ILE A 229 18.40 0.55 -16.29
CA ILE A 229 17.46 -0.48 -16.77
C ILE A 229 16.81 -1.21 -15.58
N ASN A 230 17.60 -1.57 -14.56
CA ASN A 230 17.06 -2.19 -13.36
C ASN A 230 16.11 -1.25 -12.60
N ALA A 231 16.44 0.04 -12.52
CA ALA A 231 15.53 1.04 -11.95
C ALA A 231 14.22 1.14 -12.75
N LEU A 232 14.28 1.10 -14.08
CA LEU A 232 13.08 1.08 -14.93
C LEU A 232 12.21 -0.16 -14.65
N LYS A 233 12.83 -1.34 -14.54
CA LYS A 233 12.12 -2.58 -14.16
C LYS A 233 11.44 -2.45 -12.80
N THR A 234 12.16 -1.96 -11.79
CA THR A 234 11.61 -1.68 -10.46
C THR A 234 10.39 -0.76 -10.52
N VAL A 235 10.44 0.32 -11.30
CA VAL A 235 9.32 1.27 -11.44
C VAL A 235 8.11 0.61 -12.10
N ILE A 236 8.30 -0.19 -13.15
CA ILE A 236 7.22 -0.93 -13.81
C ILE A 236 6.61 -1.95 -12.84
N THR A 237 7.44 -2.73 -12.16
CA THR A 237 6.95 -3.74 -11.22
C THR A 237 6.19 -3.09 -10.06
N PHE A 238 6.67 -1.95 -9.53
CA PHE A 238 5.93 -1.18 -8.54
C PHE A 238 4.57 -0.71 -9.06
N PHE A 239 4.52 -0.20 -10.29
CA PHE A 239 3.29 0.22 -10.94
C PHE A 239 2.27 -0.92 -11.02
N CYS A 240 2.69 -2.10 -11.49
CA CYS A 240 1.83 -3.29 -11.57
C CYS A 240 1.31 -3.72 -10.19
N PHE A 241 2.18 -3.77 -9.18
CA PHE A 241 1.78 -4.11 -7.81
C PHE A 241 0.75 -3.11 -7.26
N PHE A 242 0.95 -1.81 -7.46
CA PHE A 242 0.00 -0.79 -7.00
C PHE A 242 -1.36 -0.92 -7.69
N LEU A 243 -1.38 -1.10 -9.01
CA LEU A 243 -2.62 -1.21 -9.76
C LEU A 243 -3.39 -2.50 -9.42
N SER A 244 -2.67 -3.63 -9.26
CA SER A 244 -3.27 -4.90 -8.84
C SER A 244 -3.89 -4.81 -7.45
N TYR A 245 -3.21 -4.15 -6.49
CA TYR A 245 -3.77 -3.90 -5.16
C TYR A 245 -5.01 -3.02 -5.22
N PHE A 246 -4.96 -1.92 -5.98
CA PHE A 246 -6.10 -1.02 -6.11
C PHE A 246 -7.31 -1.75 -6.72
N ALA A 247 -7.09 -2.56 -7.76
CA ALA A 247 -8.15 -3.38 -8.36
C ALA A 247 -8.73 -4.39 -7.36
N ALA A 248 -7.89 -5.10 -6.60
CA ALA A 248 -8.34 -6.05 -5.58
C ALA A 248 -9.09 -5.35 -4.43
N PHE A 249 -8.62 -4.18 -4.01
CA PHE A 249 -9.29 -3.35 -3.01
C PHE A 249 -10.69 -2.92 -3.48
N MET A 250 -10.79 -2.39 -4.70
CA MET A 250 -12.07 -1.99 -5.30
C MET A 250 -13.02 -3.19 -5.47
N ALA A 251 -12.50 -4.35 -5.89
CA ALA A 251 -13.28 -5.58 -5.98
C ALA A 251 -13.80 -6.03 -4.61
N ASN A 252 -12.98 -5.99 -3.57
CA ASN A 252 -13.37 -6.34 -2.20
C ASN A 252 -14.43 -5.37 -1.63
N MET A 253 -14.42 -4.10 -2.04
CA MET A 253 -15.41 -3.11 -1.61
C MET A 253 -16.72 -3.17 -2.41
N THR A 254 -16.65 -3.46 -3.71
CA THR A 254 -17.81 -3.41 -4.62
C THR A 254 -18.59 -4.72 -4.63
N PHE A 255 -17.89 -5.85 -4.58
CA PHE A 255 -18.50 -7.17 -4.66
C PHE A 255 -18.67 -7.77 -3.26
N SER A 256 -19.85 -8.32 -2.98
CA SER A 256 -20.08 -9.13 -1.78
C SER A 256 -19.44 -10.51 -1.98
N ILE A 257 -18.13 -10.60 -1.70
CA ILE A 257 -17.38 -11.85 -1.84
C ILE A 257 -17.64 -12.74 -0.63
N PRO A 258 -18.15 -13.98 -0.80
CA PRO A 258 -18.43 -14.87 0.31
C PRO A 258 -17.16 -15.25 1.06
N TYR A 259 -17.18 -15.16 2.39
CA TYR A 259 -16.07 -15.58 3.25
C TYR A 259 -15.72 -17.05 3.03
N GLY A 260 -14.41 -17.32 2.94
CA GLY A 260 -13.90 -18.68 2.72
C GLY A 260 -14.18 -19.25 1.33
N SER A 261 -14.51 -18.41 0.34
CA SER A 261 -14.55 -18.78 -1.08
C SER A 261 -13.17 -18.65 -1.73
N HIS A 262 -12.96 -19.28 -2.89
CA HIS A 262 -11.69 -19.20 -3.63
C HIS A 262 -11.40 -17.76 -4.05
N CYS A 263 -12.45 -17.03 -4.46
CA CYS A 263 -12.36 -15.62 -4.81
C CYS A 263 -11.91 -14.77 -3.62
N PHE A 264 -12.41 -15.06 -2.41
CA PHE A 264 -11.96 -14.37 -1.19
C PHE A 264 -10.46 -14.53 -0.96
N PHE A 265 -9.93 -15.76 -1.04
CA PHE A 265 -8.50 -16.01 -0.86
C PHE A 265 -7.67 -15.31 -1.93
N VAL A 266 -8.02 -15.44 -3.20
CA VAL A 266 -7.30 -14.79 -4.31
C VAL A 266 -7.25 -13.27 -4.14
N VAL A 267 -8.36 -12.64 -3.72
CA VAL A 267 -8.38 -11.20 -3.46
C VAL A 267 -7.47 -10.83 -2.29
N LYS A 268 -7.46 -11.62 -1.21
CA LYS A 268 -6.57 -11.37 -0.06
C LYS A 268 -5.10 -11.59 -0.40
N ASP A 269 -4.78 -12.58 -1.21
CA ASP A 269 -3.41 -12.84 -1.72
C ASP A 269 -2.92 -11.65 -2.55
N ILE A 270 -3.71 -11.18 -3.52
CA ILE A 270 -3.33 -9.98 -4.32
C ILE A 270 -3.13 -8.76 -3.41
N MET A 271 -3.98 -8.60 -2.40
CA MET A 271 -3.86 -7.50 -1.43
C MET A 271 -2.62 -7.63 -0.54
N ALA A 272 -2.19 -8.85 -0.19
CA ALA A 272 -0.98 -9.11 0.60
C ALA A 272 0.32 -9.07 -0.24
N ALA A 273 0.22 -9.36 -1.53
CA ALA A 273 1.33 -9.33 -2.48
C ALA A 273 1.90 -7.91 -2.68
N PHE A 274 1.08 -6.86 -2.67
CA PHE A 274 1.56 -5.48 -2.77
C PHE A 274 2.46 -5.03 -1.59
N PRO A 275 2.01 -5.06 -0.32
CA PRO A 275 2.82 -4.63 0.81
C PRO A 275 4.07 -5.50 1.02
N SER A 276 4.04 -6.76 0.57
CA SER A 276 5.17 -7.69 0.63
C SER A 276 6.14 -7.49 -0.54
N GLY A 277 5.65 -7.68 -1.77
CA GLY A 277 6.41 -7.61 -3.01
C GLY A 277 7.03 -6.25 -3.26
N HIS A 278 6.29 -5.15 -3.06
CA HIS A 278 6.87 -3.83 -3.24
C HIS A 278 7.98 -3.52 -2.22
N SER A 279 7.87 -3.99 -0.97
CA SER A 279 8.91 -3.78 0.02
C SER A 279 10.18 -4.56 -0.30
N ILE A 280 10.06 -5.77 -0.86
CA ILE A 280 11.19 -6.53 -1.41
C ILE A 280 11.87 -5.74 -2.54
N ILE A 281 11.08 -5.15 -3.44
CA ILE A 281 11.60 -4.35 -4.56
C ILE A 281 12.37 -3.12 -4.06
N ILE A 282 11.83 -2.36 -3.09
CA ILE A 282 12.55 -1.23 -2.48
C ILE A 282 13.91 -1.68 -1.93
N LEU A 283 13.92 -2.82 -1.24
CA LEU A 283 15.11 -3.36 -0.60
C LEU A 283 16.16 -3.82 -1.62
N LEU A 284 15.72 -4.55 -2.65
CA LEU A 284 16.58 -5.05 -3.72
C LEU A 284 17.03 -3.95 -4.67
N SER A 285 16.28 -2.86 -4.82
CA SER A 285 16.66 -1.76 -5.69
C SER A 285 17.73 -0.85 -5.08
N ASN A 286 17.98 -0.94 -3.78
CA ASN A 286 18.94 -0.10 -3.07
C ASN A 286 20.12 -0.92 -2.57
N SER A 287 21.30 -0.72 -3.16
CA SER A 287 22.55 -1.43 -2.82
C SER A 287 22.90 -1.35 -1.33
N LYS A 288 22.46 -0.29 -0.65
CA LYS A 288 22.63 -0.08 0.79
C LYS A 288 21.93 -1.15 1.63
N TYR A 289 20.76 -1.62 1.21
CA TYR A 289 19.98 -2.61 1.96
C TYR A 289 20.23 -4.04 1.50
N GLN A 290 20.76 -4.24 0.28
CA GLN A 290 21.05 -5.56 -0.27
C GLN A 290 22.04 -6.38 0.58
N GLN A 291 23.16 -5.79 0.99
CA GLN A 291 24.20 -6.51 1.74
C GLN A 291 23.74 -6.91 3.16
N PRO A 292 23.17 -6.01 3.97
CA PRO A 292 22.58 -6.37 5.26
C PRO A 292 21.46 -7.41 5.16
N PHE A 293 20.60 -7.32 4.13
CA PHE A 293 19.51 -8.27 3.94
C PHE A 293 20.00 -9.66 3.53
N ARG A 294 21.00 -9.75 2.64
CA ARG A 294 21.64 -11.03 2.30
C ARG A 294 22.22 -11.69 3.53
N ARG A 295 22.85 -10.92 4.44
CA ARG A 295 23.33 -11.47 5.72
C ARG A 295 22.17 -12.01 6.56
N LEU A 296 21.06 -11.29 6.69
CA LEU A 296 19.88 -11.78 7.41
C LEU A 296 19.36 -13.12 6.83
N LEU A 297 19.31 -13.25 5.51
CA LEU A 297 18.89 -14.48 4.83
C LEU A 297 19.93 -15.62 4.99
N CYS A 298 21.22 -15.31 4.89
CA CYS A 298 22.32 -16.28 4.97
C CYS A 298 22.65 -16.71 6.41
N PHE A 299 22.37 -15.89 7.43
CA PHE A 299 22.53 -16.26 8.84
C PHE A 299 21.62 -17.41 9.26
N LYS A 300 20.61 -17.76 8.45
CA LYS A 300 19.77 -18.94 8.66
C LYS A 300 20.31 -20.23 8.04
N LYS A 301 21.50 -20.20 7.40
CA LYS A 301 22.12 -21.38 6.75
C LYS A 301 23.28 -22.01 7.55
N ASN A 302 23.65 -21.43 8.70
CA ASN A 302 24.72 -21.93 9.58
C ASN A 302 24.22 -22.09 11.04
N GLN A 303 23.11 -22.79 11.23
CA GLN A 303 22.78 -23.52 12.45
C GLN A 303 22.30 -24.91 12.03
#